data_AF-A0A6F9WZB4-F1
#
_entry.id   AF-A0A6F9WZB4-F1
#
_cell.length_a   1.000
_cell.length_b   1.000
_cell.length_c   1.000
_cell.angle_alpha   90.00
_cell.angle_beta   90.00
_cell.angle_gamma   90.00
#
_symmetry.space_group_name_H-M   'P 1'
#
loop_
_entity.id
_entity.type
_entity.pdbx_description
1 polymer ?
#
loop_
_entity_poly.entity_id
_entity_poly.type
_entity_poly.pdbx_seq_one_letter_code
_entity_poly.pdbx_strand_id
1 'polypeptide(L)'
;MSLIFEKLAEMVKQKTIKQREIAEKLGIDQSHVSGLLRGSNKPSKTLTILAEMVFGERREKHKDKTIAAIEEMLEDMDKESRERVFRNVQDTKFAQELIKRKAA
;
A
#
# COMPACT_ATOMS: atom_id res chain seq x y z
N MET A 1 10.57 -6.92 -3.52
CA MET A 1 11.00 -5.92 -2.52
C MET A 1 9.71 -5.35 -1.90
N SER A 2 9.74 -4.73 -0.72
CA SER A 2 8.49 -4.17 -0.15
C SER A 2 8.16 -2.86 -0.87
N LEU A 3 6.88 -2.64 -1.22
CA LEU A 3 6.38 -1.45 -1.94
C LEU A 3 6.85 -0.13 -1.31
N ILE A 4 6.96 -0.06 0.02
CA ILE A 4 7.42 1.16 0.71
C ILE A 4 8.90 1.45 0.47
N PHE A 5 9.76 0.42 0.42
CA PHE A 5 11.20 0.61 0.17
C PHE A 5 11.51 0.90 -1.30
N GLU A 6 10.66 0.43 -2.22
CA GLU A 6 10.70 0.85 -3.63
C GLU A 6 10.37 2.35 -3.76
N LYS A 7 9.31 2.83 -3.08
CA LYS A 7 8.98 4.26 -3.02
C LYS A 7 10.13 5.09 -2.42
N LEU A 8 10.70 4.66 -1.30
CA LEU A 8 11.82 5.34 -0.67
C LEU A 8 13.06 5.40 -1.57
N ALA A 9 13.33 4.35 -2.35
CA ALA A 9 14.44 4.35 -3.31
C ALA A 9 14.23 5.41 -4.40
N GLU A 10 13.00 5.55 -4.88
CA GLU A 10 12.63 6.57 -5.86
C GLU A 10 12.71 7.99 -5.27
N MET A 11 12.24 8.20 -4.03
CA MET A 11 12.38 9.51 -3.35
C MET A 11 13.85 9.91 -3.16
N VAL A 12 14.73 8.94 -2.86
CA VAL A 12 16.18 9.19 -2.78
C VAL A 12 16.76 9.54 -4.15
N LYS A 13 16.33 8.84 -5.21
CA LYS A 13 16.76 9.12 -6.59
C LYS A 13 16.31 10.51 -7.07
N GLN A 14 15.12 10.92 -6.68
CA GLN A 14 14.56 12.25 -6.94
C GLN A 14 15.15 13.34 -6.03
N LYS A 15 16.03 12.97 -5.09
CA LYS A 15 16.65 13.87 -4.09
C LYS A 15 15.64 14.56 -3.17
N THR A 16 14.44 14.00 -3.03
CA THR A 16 13.39 14.48 -2.14
C THR A 16 13.72 14.18 -0.67
N ILE A 17 14.49 13.11 -0.43
CA ILE A 17 14.97 12.70 0.89
C ILE A 17 16.36 12.08 0.79
N LYS A 18 17.18 12.21 1.82
CA LYS A 18 18.49 11.54 1.89
C LYS A 18 18.39 10.19 2.62
N GLN A 19 19.23 9.23 2.23
CA GLN A 19 19.30 7.93 2.93
C GLN A 19 19.60 8.08 4.43
N ARG A 20 20.40 9.09 4.80
CA ARG A 20 20.68 9.43 6.20
C ARG A 20 19.41 9.84 6.97
N GLU A 21 18.53 10.62 6.35
CA GLU A 21 17.27 11.03 6.98
C GLU A 21 16.32 9.83 7.14
N ILE A 22 16.34 8.89 6.18
CA ILE A 22 15.62 7.62 6.31
C ILE A 22 16.16 6.81 7.50
N ALA A 23 17.49 6.70 7.60
CA ALA A 23 18.17 5.99 8.68
C ALA A 23 17.80 6.57 10.06
N GLU A 24 17.89 7.89 10.21
CA GLU A 24 17.54 8.61 11.44
C GLU A 24 16.07 8.39 11.83
N LYS A 25 15.15 8.48 10.87
CA LYS A 25 13.70 8.30 11.10
C LYS A 25 13.30 6.86 11.41
N LEU A 26 14.02 5.87 10.88
CA LEU A 26 13.78 4.45 11.16
C LEU A 26 14.59 3.92 12.33
N GLY A 27 15.54 4.69 12.87
CA GLY A 27 16.43 4.26 13.94
C GLY A 27 17.36 3.12 13.53
N ILE A 28 17.82 3.09 12.28
CA ILE A 28 18.73 2.07 11.74
C ILE A 28 19.96 2.70 11.09
N ASP A 29 21.00 1.90 10.85
CA ASP A 29 22.20 2.38 10.18
C ASP A 29 21.96 2.75 8.70
N GLN A 30 22.67 3.77 8.24
CA GLN A 30 22.63 4.19 6.83
C GLN A 30 23.07 3.09 5.87
N SER A 31 24.05 2.27 6.26
CA SER A 31 24.50 1.11 5.46
C SER A 31 23.37 0.09 5.29
N HIS A 32 22.56 -0.11 6.33
CA HIS A 32 21.38 -0.96 6.29
C HIS A 32 20.33 -0.40 5.33
N VAL A 33 20.04 0.91 5.39
CA VAL A 33 19.16 1.58 4.42
C VAL A 33 19.64 1.37 2.99
N SER A 34 20.92 1.60 2.71
CA SER A 34 21.47 1.39 1.36
C SER A 34 21.24 -0.04 0.86
N GLY A 35 21.40 -1.06 1.72
CA GLY A 35 21.14 -2.45 1.36
C GLY A 35 19.66 -2.73 1.09
N LEU A 36 18.76 -2.11 1.84
CA LEU A 36 17.31 -2.22 1.64
C LEU A 36 16.86 -1.59 0.32
N LEU A 37 17.35 -0.37 0.02
CA LEU A 37 16.97 0.36 -1.20
C LEU A 37 17.51 -0.29 -2.49
N ARG A 38 18.66 -0.99 -2.40
CA ARG A 38 19.22 -1.75 -3.53
C ARG A 38 18.63 -3.17 -3.65
N GLY A 39 17.89 -3.62 -2.64
CA GLY A 39 17.32 -4.98 -2.60
C GLY A 39 18.30 -6.08 -2.25
N SER A 40 19.52 -5.73 -1.82
CA SER A 40 20.47 -6.73 -1.31
C SER A 40 20.03 -7.27 0.06
N ASN A 41 19.27 -6.46 0.82
CA ASN A 41 18.72 -6.84 2.12
C ASN A 41 17.20 -6.88 2.06
N LYS A 42 16.60 -7.89 2.70
CA LYS A 42 15.16 -7.98 2.86
C LYS A 42 14.76 -7.32 4.18
N PRO A 43 13.83 -6.35 4.19
CA PRO A 43 13.36 -5.73 5.42
C PRO A 43 12.61 -6.76 6.28
N SER A 44 12.75 -6.65 7.60
CA SER A 44 11.92 -7.40 8.53
C SER A 44 10.46 -6.90 8.47
N LYS A 45 9.53 -7.70 8.99
CA LYS A 45 8.12 -7.31 9.08
C LYS A 45 7.94 -6.04 9.93
N THR A 46 8.60 -5.99 11.09
CA THR A 46 8.57 -4.83 11.98
C THR A 46 9.11 -3.58 11.31
N LEU A 47 10.23 -3.69 10.58
CA LEU A 47 10.84 -2.56 9.90
C LEU A 47 9.96 -2.07 8.73
N THR A 48 9.30 -2.99 8.02
CA THR A 48 8.32 -2.63 6.98
C THR A 48 7.16 -1.83 7.57
N ILE A 49 6.57 -2.29 8.68
CA ILE A 49 5.48 -1.57 9.36
C ILE A 49 5.95 -0.19 9.83
N LEU A 50 7.13 -0.09 10.43
CA LEU A 50 7.68 1.18 10.87
C LEU A 50 7.89 2.15 9.70
N ALA A 51 8.42 1.66 8.58
CA ALA A 51 8.58 2.46 7.37
C ALA A 51 7.24 2.93 6.80
N GLU A 52 6.21 2.09 6.81
CA GLU A 52 4.85 2.47 6.42
C GLU A 52 4.25 3.52 7.36
N MET A 53 4.51 3.44 8.67
CA MET A 53 4.02 4.44 9.63
C MET A 53 4.71 5.80 9.47
N VAL A 54 6.01 5.80 9.16
CA VAL A 54 6.83 7.03 9.12
C VAL A 54 6.83 7.70 7.74
N PHE A 55 6.80 6.90 6.68
CA PHE A 55 6.93 7.36 5.29
C PHE A 55 5.76 6.97 4.40
N GLY A 56 4.84 6.13 4.89
CA GLY A 56 3.61 5.88 4.17
C GLY A 56 2.84 7.19 4.03
N GLU A 57 2.46 7.51 2.80
CA GLU A 57 1.44 8.52 2.57
C GLU A 57 0.18 8.05 3.30
N ARG A 58 -0.47 8.94 4.06
CA ARG A 58 -1.91 8.75 4.29
C ARG A 58 -2.50 8.67 2.90
N ARG A 59 -3.15 7.55 2.57
CA ARG A 59 -3.84 7.41 1.29
C ARG A 59 -4.70 8.66 1.11
N GLU A 60 -4.42 9.43 0.06
CA GLU A 60 -5.31 10.52 -0.29
C GLU A 60 -6.66 9.87 -0.59
N LYS A 61 -7.71 10.35 0.10
CA LYS A 61 -9.07 9.85 -0.11
C LYS A 61 -9.38 9.95 -1.60
N HIS A 62 -10.05 8.93 -2.14
CA HIS A 62 -10.44 8.94 -3.54
C HIS A 62 -11.21 10.24 -3.89
N LYS A 63 -10.96 10.82 -5.09
CA LYS A 63 -11.61 12.09 -5.50
C LYS A 63 -13.15 11.98 -5.54
N ASP A 64 -13.64 10.79 -5.90
CA ASP A 64 -15.05 10.46 -5.80
C ASP A 64 -15.46 10.25 -4.35
N LYS A 65 -16.40 11.07 -3.86
CA LYS A 65 -16.86 11.05 -2.47
C LYS A 65 -17.51 9.72 -2.07
N THR A 66 -18.14 9.03 -3.01
CA THR A 66 -18.77 7.73 -2.77
C THR A 66 -17.70 6.68 -2.55
N ILE A 67 -16.68 6.65 -3.41
CA ILE A 67 -15.56 5.71 -3.28
C ILE A 67 -14.79 5.98 -1.99
N ALA A 68 -14.52 7.24 -1.66
CA ALA A 68 -13.85 7.61 -0.42
C ALA A 68 -14.62 7.14 0.83
N ALA A 69 -15.96 7.28 0.84
CA ALA A 69 -16.78 6.78 1.94
C ALA A 69 -16.74 5.25 2.05
N ILE A 70 -16.74 4.54 0.91
CA ILE A 70 -16.59 3.08 0.89
C ILE A 70 -15.21 2.66 1.41
N GLU A 71 -14.15 3.36 1.04
CA GLU A 71 -12.79 3.11 1.56
C GLU A 71 -12.75 3.20 3.09
N GLU A 72 -13.30 4.28 3.65
CA GLU A 72 -13.38 4.50 5.10
C GLU A 72 -14.19 3.40 5.79
N MET A 73 -15.36 3.03 5.24
CA MET A 73 -16.16 1.93 5.77
C MET A 73 -15.43 0.58 5.72
N LEU A 74 -14.65 0.31 4.68
CA LEU A 74 -13.89 -0.93 4.54
C LEU A 74 -12.68 -0.97 5.48
N GLU A 75 -12.05 0.16 5.76
CA GLU A 75 -10.93 0.26 6.71
C GLU A 75 -11.35 -0.13 8.13
N ASP A 76 -12.53 0.33 8.57
CA ASP A 76 -13.10 0.04 9.90
C ASP A 76 -13.69 -1.37 10.01
N MET A 77 -13.90 -2.05 8.88
CA MET A 77 -14.54 -3.37 8.84
C MET A 77 -13.57 -4.50 9.25
N ASP A 78 -14.06 -5.49 9.98
CA ASP A 78 -13.29 -6.69 10.29
C ASP A 78 -12.92 -7.47 9.01
N LYS A 79 -11.84 -8.25 9.10
CA LYS A 79 -11.29 -8.96 7.94
C LYS A 79 -12.31 -9.92 7.29
N GLU A 80 -13.09 -10.64 8.08
CA GLU A 80 -14.02 -11.65 7.57
C GLU A 80 -15.18 -11.00 6.80
N SER A 81 -15.75 -9.93 7.36
CA SER A 81 -16.76 -9.13 6.69
C SER A 81 -16.22 -8.48 5.41
N ARG A 82 -15.00 -7.95 5.45
CA ARG A 82 -14.34 -7.36 4.27
C ARG A 82 -14.18 -8.38 3.14
N GLU A 83 -13.73 -9.59 3.44
CA GLU A 83 -13.61 -10.68 2.46
C GLU A 83 -14.97 -11.09 1.85
N ARG A 84 -16.04 -11.11 2.66
CA ARG A 84 -17.41 -11.34 2.13
C ARG A 84 -17.83 -10.25 1.16
N VAL A 85 -17.61 -8.98 1.49
CA VAL A 85 -17.93 -7.85 0.59
C VAL A 85 -17.20 -8.00 -0.74
N PHE A 86 -15.90 -8.33 -0.71
CA PHE A 86 -15.13 -8.56 -1.93
C PHE A 86 -15.68 -9.68 -2.80
N ARG A 87 -16.05 -10.82 -2.21
CA ARG A 87 -16.67 -11.94 -2.94
C ARG A 87 -17.98 -11.52 -3.61
N ASN A 88 -18.87 -10.87 -2.85
CA ASN A 88 -20.17 -10.44 -3.39
C ASN A 88 -20.03 -9.47 -4.57
N VAL A 89 -19.06 -8.56 -4.51
CA VAL A 89 -18.77 -7.64 -5.62
C VAL A 89 -18.29 -8.38 -6.87
N GLN A 90 -17.42 -9.38 -6.70
CA GLN A 90 -16.94 -10.22 -7.82
C GLN A 90 -18.08 -11.04 -8.45
N ASP A 91 -18.91 -11.68 -7.62
CA ASP A 91 -20.04 -12.49 -8.08
C ASP A 91 -21.05 -11.64 -8.86
N THR A 92 -21.35 -10.44 -8.34
CA THR A 92 -22.25 -9.49 -9.01
C THR A 92 -21.71 -9.05 -10.36
N LYS A 93 -20.41 -8.73 -10.45
CA LYS A 93 -19.76 -8.38 -11.71
C LYS A 93 -19.85 -9.52 -12.72
N PHE A 94 -19.55 -10.74 -12.29
CA PHE A 94 -19.64 -11.92 -13.15
C PHE A 94 -21.06 -12.15 -13.67
N ALA A 95 -22.08 -12.05 -12.81
CA ALA A 95 -23.48 -12.16 -13.21
C ALA A 95 -23.87 -11.11 -14.25
N GLN A 96 -23.44 -9.85 -14.08
CA GLN A 96 -23.69 -8.78 -15.06
C GLN A 96 -23.04 -9.06 -16.42
N GLU A 97 -21.82 -9.61 -16.43
CA GLU A 97 -21.14 -10.01 -17.68
C GLU A 97 -21.89 -11.13 -18.40
N LEU A 98 -22.40 -12.13 -17.67
CA LEU A 98 -23.22 -13.20 -18.26
C LEU A 98 -24.52 -12.69 -18.87
N ILE A 99 -25.20 -11.77 -18.19
CA ILE A 99 -26.43 -11.14 -18.71
C ILE A 99 -26.13 -10.37 -19.99
N LYS A 100 -25.06 -9.56 -20.02
CA LYS A 100 -24.65 -8.82 -21.22
C LYS A 100 -24.34 -9.75 -22.39
N ARG A 101 -23.71 -10.90 -22.16
CA ARG A 101 -23.42 -11.91 -23.19
C ARG A 101 -24.66 -12.62 -23.72
N LYS A 102 -25.71 -12.78 -22.91
CA LYS A 102 -26.98 -13.38 -23.34
C LYS A 102 -27.89 -12.41 -24.09
N ALA A 103 -27.67 -11.10 -23.92
CA ALA A 103 -28.44 -10.03 -24.54
C ALA A 103 -27.83 -9.50 -25.85
N ALA A 104 -26.65 -9.99 -26.23
CA ALA A 104 -25.95 -9.70 -27.49
C ALA A 104 -26.07 -10.88 -28.46
#